data_AF-A0A1Q7GAU4-F1
#
_entry.id   AF-A0A1Q7GAU4-F1
#
_cell.length_a   1.000
_cell.length_b   1.000
_cell.length_c   1.000
_cell.angle_alpha   90.00
_cell.angle_beta   90.00
_cell.angle_gamma   90.00
#
_symmetry.space_group_name_H-M   'P 1'
#
loop_
_entity.id
_entity.type
_entity.pdbx_description
1 polymer ?
#
loop_
_entity_poly.entity_id
_entity_poly.type
_entity_poly.pdbx_seq_one_letter_code
_entity_poly.pdbx_strand_id
1 'polypeptide(L)' 'MSQLLVPRVDRSKILLFQELYFGKKKAPIKSTVKEAVCTICEKGLEEGVSVTGKQIGQKMRFFCQYHLPKDI' A
#
# COMPACT_ATOMS: atom_id res chain seq x y z
N MET A 1 -14.69 -16.69 -10.07
CA MET A 1 -14.07 -16.41 -11.39
C MET A 1 -14.47 -15.01 -11.77
N SER A 2 -13.54 -14.06 -11.77
CA SER A 2 -13.77 -12.70 -12.27
C SER A 2 -12.82 -12.49 -13.45
N GLN A 3 -13.34 -12.61 -14.67
CA GLN A 3 -12.64 -12.14 -15.86
C GLN A 3 -13.06 -10.70 -16.13
N LEU A 4 -12.09 -9.79 -16.10
CA LEU A 4 -12.25 -8.46 -16.71
C LEU A 4 -12.04 -8.61 -18.21
N LEU A 5 -13.09 -8.28 -18.98
CA LEU A 5 -13.00 -8.14 -20.43
C LEU A 5 -12.14 -6.92 -20.75
N VAL A 6 -10.87 -7.15 -21.12
CA VAL A 6 -10.01 -6.08 -21.62
C VAL A 6 -10.19 -6.01 -23.15
N PRO A 7 -10.68 -4.89 -23.71
CA PRO A 7 -10.74 -4.72 -25.15
C PRO A 7 -9.32 -4.65 -25.71
N ARG A 8 -9.09 -5.35 -26.83
CA ARG A 8 -7.79 -5.58 -27.47
C ARG A 8 -6.93 -4.30 -27.53
N VAL A 9 -5.90 -4.24 -26.70
CA VAL A 9 -4.87 -3.19 -26.76
C VAL A 9 -3.67 -3.75 -27.52
N ASP A 10 -3.09 -2.94 -28.40
CA ASP A 10 -1.91 -3.19 -29.21
C ASP A 10 -0.83 -3.99 -28.46
N ARG A 11 -0.25 -5.03 -29.09
CA ARG A 11 0.70 -5.98 -28.47
C ARG A 11 1.95 -5.30 -27.90
N SER A 12 2.23 -4.06 -28.32
CA SER A 12 3.34 -3.23 -27.83
C SER A 12 3.06 -2.50 -26.51
N LYS A 13 1.81 -2.51 -26.02
CA LYS A 13 1.37 -1.79 -24.81
C LYS A 13 0.68 -2.70 -23.80
N ILE A 14 1.22 -3.90 -23.61
CA ILE A 14 0.74 -4.82 -22.57
C ILE A 14 1.12 -4.20 -21.21
N LEU A 15 0.20 -3.42 -20.66
CA LEU A 15 0.23 -3.01 -19.26
C LEU A 15 -0.09 -4.25 -18.44
N LEU A 16 0.94 -4.87 -17.89
CA LEU A 16 0.83 -5.94 -16.91
C LEU A 16 0.25 -5.36 -15.61
N PHE A 17 -1.07 -5.26 -15.54
CA PHE A 17 -1.75 -5.11 -14.26
C PHE A 17 -1.76 -6.48 -13.58
N GLN A 18 -0.66 -6.78 -12.89
CA GLN A 18 -0.64 -7.93 -11.99
C GLN A 18 -1.42 -7.52 -10.75
N GLU A 19 -2.69 -7.94 -10.65
CA GLU A 19 -3.38 -7.96 -9.38
C GLU A 19 -2.55 -8.85 -8.43
N LEU A 20 -1.90 -8.23 -7.45
CA LEU A 20 -1.21 -8.95 -6.38
C LEU A 20 -2.28 -9.59 -5.47
N TYR A 21 -2.87 -10.69 -5.94
CA TYR A 21 -3.80 -11.48 -5.16
C TYR A 21 -3.00 -12.30 -4.15
N PHE A 22 -2.82 -11.75 -2.95
CA PHE A 22 -2.25 -12.48 -1.81
C PHE A 22 -3.31 -13.43 -1.23
N GLY A 23 -3.55 -14.55 -1.94
CA GLY A 23 -4.35 -15.69 -1.45
C GLY A 23 -3.64 -16.35 -0.27
N LYS A 24 -3.75 -15.74 0.91
CA LYS A 24 -3.16 -16.12 2.20
C LYS A 24 -2.39 -17.45 2.22
N LYS A 25 -1.06 -17.35 2.25
CA LYS A 25 -0.23 -18.01 3.26
C LYS A 25 0.84 -17.02 3.68
N LYS A 26 0.61 -16.29 4.77
CA LYS A 26 1.66 -15.52 5.45
C LYS A 26 2.67 -16.53 5.98
N ALA A 27 3.66 -16.91 5.18
CA ALA A 27 4.86 -17.51 5.74
C ALA A 27 5.44 -16.44 6.67
N PRO A 28 5.62 -16.69 7.97
CA PRO A 28 6.18 -15.70 8.87
C PRO A 28 7.63 -15.47 8.47
N ILE A 29 7.87 -14.47 7.62
CA ILE A 29 9.21 -13.99 7.30
C ILE A 29 9.70 -13.31 8.57
N LYS A 30 10.70 -13.91 9.22
CA LYS A 30 11.38 -13.27 10.34
C LYS A 30 12.11 -12.05 9.79
N SER A 31 11.50 -10.88 9.96
CA SER A 31 12.13 -9.60 9.68
C SER A 31 12.41 -8.87 10.99
N THR A 32 13.48 -8.10 11.01
CA THR A 32 13.84 -7.20 12.13
C THR A 32 13.03 -5.90 12.10
N VAL A 33 12.32 -5.66 11.00
CA VAL A 33 11.56 -4.43 10.73
C VAL A 33 10.07 -4.70 10.87
N LYS A 34 9.37 -3.79 11.54
CA LYS A 34 7.91 -3.82 11.60
C LYS A 34 7.32 -3.06 10.42
N GLU A 35 6.15 -3.48 9.98
CA GLU A 35 5.41 -2.81 8.93
C GLU A 35 5.03 -1.38 9.37
N ALA A 36 5.08 -0.44 8.42
CA ALA A 36 4.75 0.94 8.69
C ALA A 36 3.22 1.09 8.80
N VAL A 37 2.76 1.68 9.90
CA VAL A 37 1.34 1.94 10.17
C VAL A 37 1.10 3.43 10.36
N CYS A 38 -0.13 3.88 10.08
CA CYS A 38 -0.52 5.25 10.35
C CYS A 38 -0.44 5.54 11.86
N THR A 39 0.21 6.63 12.23
CA THR A 39 0.36 7.05 13.63
C THR A 39 -0.98 7.42 14.31
N ILE A 40 -2.05 7.64 13.54
CA ILE A 40 -3.38 8.01 14.08
C ILE A 40 -4.31 6.81 14.17
N CYS A 41 -4.50 6.06 13.07
CA CYS A 41 -5.48 4.97 13.01
C CYS A 41 -4.87 3.57 13.09
N GLU A 42 -3.55 3.47 13.18
CA GLU A 42 -2.80 2.20 13.25
C GLU A 42 -3.01 1.24 12.07
N LYS A 43 -3.73 1.68 11.03
CA LYS A 43 -3.89 0.95 9.76
C LYS A 43 -2.65 1.14 8.88
N GLY A 44 -2.22 0.07 8.25
CA GLY A 44 -1.13 0.02 7.28
C GLY A 44 -1.54 -0.71 6.01
N LEU A 45 -0.56 -1.35 5.38
CA LEU A 45 -0.73 -1.99 4.08
C LEU A 45 -1.64 -3.22 4.16
N GLU A 46 -1.68 -3.94 5.29
CA GLU A 46 -2.56 -5.10 5.47
C GLU A 46 -4.04 -4.74 5.35
N GLU A 47 -4.43 -3.52 5.76
CA GLU A 47 -5.78 -3.00 5.60
C GLU A 47 -6.01 -2.28 4.24
N GLY A 48 -5.05 -2.37 3.31
CA GLY A 48 -5.12 -1.72 2.00
C GLY A 48 -4.89 -0.21 2.05
N VAL A 49 -4.23 0.29 3.10
CA VAL A 49 -4.00 1.71 3.31
C VAL A 49 -2.55 2.06 3.01
N SER A 50 -2.34 3.02 2.10
CA SER A 50 -1.01 3.59 1.88
C SER A 50 -0.64 4.55 3.01
N VAL A 51 0.61 4.48 3.46
CA VAL A 51 1.17 5.36 4.50
C VAL A 51 2.31 6.20 3.94
N THR A 52 2.29 7.49 4.24
CA THR A 52 3.30 8.46 3.81
C THR A 52 4.08 8.93 5.03
N GLY A 53 5.41 8.85 4.96
CA GLY A 53 6.30 9.39 5.98
C GLY A 53 6.44 10.90 5.84
N LYS A 54 6.22 11.63 6.93
CA LYS A 54 6.47 13.08 7.05
C LYS A 54 7.36 13.34 8.25
N GLN A 55 8.38 14.16 8.07
CA GLN A 55 9.24 14.61 9.17
C GLN A 55 8.51 15.72 9.92
N ILE A 56 8.18 15.48 11.19
CA ILE A 56 7.53 16.46 12.07
C ILE A 56 8.47 16.72 13.25
N GLY A 57 9.09 17.90 13.25
CA GLY A 57 10.20 18.20 14.15
C GLY A 57 11.39 17.26 13.90
N GLN A 58 11.89 16.62 14.96
CA GLN A 58 13.00 15.66 14.87
C GLN A 58 12.56 14.21 14.66
N LYS A 59 11.24 13.93 14.57
CA LYS A 59 10.73 12.55 14.44
C LYS A 59 10.04 12.34 13.10
N MET A 60 10.26 11.18 12.49
CA MET A 60 9.48 10.72 11.35
C MET A 60 8.15 10.16 11.85
N ARG A 61 7.04 10.62 11.26
CA ARG A 61 5.69 10.11 11.53
C ARG A 61 5.05 9.64 10.24
N PHE A 62 4.16 8.65 10.34
CA PHE A 62 3.52 8.03 9.18
C PHE A 62 2.03 8.33 9.18
N PHE A 63 1.50 8.77 8.05
CA PHE A 63 0.10 9.18 7.92
C PHE A 63 -0.55 8.48 6.73
N CYS A 64 -1.78 8.01 6.89
CA CYS A 64 -2.56 7.54 5.76
C CYS A 64 -3.16 8.72 4.98
N GLN A 65 -3.67 8.46 3.78
CA GLN A 65 -4.32 9.45 2.92
C GLN A 65 -5.44 10.26 3.60
N TYR A 66 -6.13 9.68 4.60
CA TYR A 66 -7.21 10.36 5.34
C TYR A 66 -6.70 11.26 6.47
N HIS A 67 -5.49 10.98 6.97
CA HIS A 67 -4.88 11.65 8.11
C HIS A 67 -3.65 12.46 7.72
N LEU A 68 -3.48 12.71 6.41
CA LEU A 68 -2.37 13.50 5.91
C LEU A 68 -2.52 14.93 6.43
N PRO A 69 -1.56 15.45 7.21
CA PRO A 69 -1.62 16.83 7.68
C PRO A 69 -1.57 17.76 6.46
N LYS A 70 -2.62 18.55 6.26
CA LYS A 70 -2.60 19.64 5.27
C LYS A 70 -1.52 20.63 5.70
N ASP A 71 -0.59 20.91 4.79
CA ASP A 71 0.33 22.02 4.97
C ASP A 71 -0.50 23.31 5.01
N ILE A 72 -0.50 23.99 6.17
CA ILE A 72 -1.07 25.33 6.38
C ILE A 72 0.04 26.33 6.12
#